data_AF-A0A5N6EMQ3-F1
#
_entry.id   AF-A0A5N6EMQ3-F1
#
_cell.length_a   1.000
_cell.length_b   1.000
_cell.length_c   1.000
_cell.angle_alpha   90.00
_cell.angle_beta   90.00
_cell.angle_gamma   90.00
#
_symmetry.space_group_name_H-M   'P 1'
#
loop_
_entity.id
_entity.type
_entity.pdbx_description
1 polymer ?
#
loop_
_entity_poly.entity_id
_entity_poly.type
_entity_poly.pdbx_seq_one_letter_code
_entity_poly.pdbx_strand_id
1 'polypeptide(L)'
;MASYNPFSRQESHGSYSLGSYRLLVPLSWLLVVVVGIYYTIHAPDVKHGHGIFNQANHHITPFSQSTTVTGIYWILLLISQLSYVYHLFHKDASIVTATANVGAHFILNNLFIFAWILLWTRGHFWGSEIILIAHLINQHTAYWRHRALPPLVHLSAIAGPFAWTLMALFWNGAVAVHSNSLPARIVANVFIWVIFFIGATHITVGQDDLLGYCLSFLFLGLALKQVAVKTIALQWIFAFVIFAVFLAESLYITGTKYTGRDVLFRRLTHPETADREREPLLNEQSGAAA
;
A
#
# COMPACT_ATOMS: atom_id res chain seq x y z
N MET A 1 3.95 -31.32 15.10
CA MET A 1 3.45 -30.84 13.78
C MET A 1 3.60 -29.33 13.76
N ALA A 2 4.39 -28.77 12.83
CA ALA A 2 4.51 -27.32 12.71
C ALA A 2 3.16 -26.73 12.27
N SER A 3 2.65 -25.70 12.96
CA SER A 3 1.38 -25.07 12.60
C SER A 3 1.51 -24.34 11.28
N TYR A 4 0.60 -24.59 10.33
CA TYR A 4 0.54 -23.88 9.06
C TYR A 4 0.19 -22.40 9.29
N ASN A 5 1.10 -21.48 8.91
CA ASN A 5 0.89 -20.05 9.00
C ASN A 5 0.76 -19.43 7.58
N PRO A 6 -0.45 -19.03 7.15
CA PRO A 6 -0.67 -18.47 5.81
C PRO A 6 -0.07 -17.07 5.60
N PHE A 7 0.43 -16.41 6.67
CA PHE A 7 1.08 -15.10 6.62
C PHE A 7 2.61 -15.18 6.67
N SER A 8 3.17 -16.40 6.59
CA SER A 8 4.61 -16.62 6.54
C SER A 8 5.07 -16.70 5.09
N ARG A 9 6.30 -16.24 4.82
CA ARG A 9 6.93 -16.42 3.52
C ARG A 9 7.26 -17.91 3.33
N GLN A 10 6.85 -18.46 2.20
CA GLN A 10 7.10 -19.85 1.81
C GLN A 10 7.97 -19.90 0.55
N GLU A 11 8.79 -20.94 0.45
CA GLU A 11 9.63 -21.20 -0.72
C GLU A 11 8.85 -21.84 -1.87
N SER A 12 7.75 -22.53 -1.55
CA SER A 12 6.82 -23.10 -2.52
C SER A 12 5.42 -23.20 -1.92
N HIS A 13 4.41 -23.27 -2.77
CA HIS A 13 3.02 -23.45 -2.38
C HIS A 13 2.46 -24.73 -2.98
N GLY A 14 1.81 -25.57 -2.15
CA GLY A 14 1.12 -26.76 -2.64
C GLY A 14 -0.08 -26.41 -3.52
N SER A 15 -0.49 -27.33 -4.40
CA SER A 15 -1.57 -27.13 -5.38
C SER A 15 -2.90 -26.68 -4.77
N TYR A 16 -3.23 -27.18 -3.57
CA TYR A 16 -4.44 -26.80 -2.86
C TYR A 16 -4.41 -25.33 -2.41
N SER A 17 -3.33 -24.91 -1.74
CA SER A 17 -3.14 -23.52 -1.28
C SER A 17 -3.15 -22.55 -2.46
N LEU A 18 -2.45 -22.91 -3.54
CA LEU A 18 -2.42 -22.14 -4.77
C LEU A 18 -3.81 -22.02 -5.41
N GLY A 19 -4.57 -23.12 -5.44
CA GLY A 19 -5.95 -23.13 -5.92
C GLY A 19 -6.85 -22.20 -5.11
N SER A 20 -6.73 -22.23 -3.77
CA SER A 20 -7.44 -21.32 -2.88
C SER A 20 -7.10 -19.86 -3.16
N TYR A 21 -5.82 -19.49 -3.32
CA TYR A 21 -5.44 -18.11 -3.65
C TYR A 21 -5.96 -17.68 -5.01
N ARG A 22 -5.86 -18.53 -6.03
CA ARG A 22 -6.39 -18.26 -7.38
C ARG A 22 -7.90 -18.01 -7.41
N LEU A 23 -8.63 -18.49 -6.41
CA LEU A 23 -10.07 -18.23 -6.25
C LEU A 23 -10.34 -17.02 -5.34
N LEU A 24 -9.78 -17.01 -4.14
CA LEU A 24 -10.12 -16.03 -3.10
C LEU A 24 -9.54 -14.64 -3.38
N VAL A 25 -8.39 -14.53 -4.05
CA VAL A 25 -7.81 -13.24 -4.43
C VAL A 25 -8.71 -12.48 -5.40
N PRO A 26 -9.13 -13.04 -6.56
CA PRO A 26 -10.08 -12.36 -7.44
C PRO A 26 -11.43 -12.06 -6.77
N LEU A 27 -11.97 -13.00 -5.98
CA LEU A 27 -13.26 -12.81 -5.32
C LEU A 27 -13.23 -11.67 -4.29
N SER A 28 -12.20 -11.62 -3.46
CA SER A 28 -12.04 -10.55 -2.47
C SER A 28 -11.79 -9.18 -3.14
N TRP A 29 -11.06 -9.15 -4.25
CA TRP A 29 -10.89 -7.93 -5.04
C TRP A 29 -12.23 -7.47 -5.64
N LEU A 30 -12.99 -8.39 -6.26
CA LEU A 30 -14.29 -8.10 -6.85
C LEU A 30 -15.28 -7.58 -5.80
N LEU A 31 -15.26 -8.14 -4.58
CA LEU A 31 -16.05 -7.66 -3.46
C LEU A 31 -15.78 -6.16 -3.19
N VAL A 32 -14.51 -5.76 -3.09
CA VAL A 32 -14.13 -4.36 -2.86
C VAL A 32 -14.57 -3.46 -4.03
N VAL A 33 -14.40 -3.90 -5.27
CA VAL A 33 -14.81 -3.13 -6.46
C VAL A 33 -16.32 -2.92 -6.46
N VAL A 34 -17.11 -3.98 -6.31
CA VAL A 34 -18.58 -3.91 -6.34
C VAL A 34 -19.10 -3.03 -5.21
N VAL A 35 -18.63 -3.26 -3.99
CA VAL A 35 -19.08 -2.52 -2.79
C VAL A 35 -18.61 -1.07 -2.85
N GLY A 36 -17.39 -0.81 -3.32
CA GLY A 36 -16.84 0.52 -3.52
C GLY A 36 -17.64 1.34 -4.54
N ILE A 37 -17.96 0.75 -5.71
CA ILE A 37 -18.81 1.41 -6.72
C ILE A 37 -20.21 1.64 -6.16
N TYR A 38 -20.81 0.62 -5.56
CA TYR A 38 -22.17 0.69 -5.02
C TYR A 38 -22.31 1.83 -4.00
N TYR A 39 -21.43 1.89 -2.99
CA TYR A 39 -21.47 2.91 -1.94
C TYR A 39 -20.86 4.26 -2.34
N THR A 40 -20.21 4.36 -3.50
CA THR A 40 -19.87 5.67 -4.07
C THR A 40 -21.12 6.37 -4.61
N ILE A 41 -22.06 5.60 -5.17
CA ILE A 41 -23.27 6.12 -5.85
C ILE A 41 -24.48 6.11 -4.91
N HIS A 42 -24.61 5.09 -4.07
CA HIS A 42 -25.77 4.87 -3.21
C HIS A 42 -25.40 5.03 -1.74
N ALA A 43 -26.28 5.69 -0.97
CA ALA A 43 -26.18 5.72 0.48
C ALA A 43 -26.88 4.49 1.08
N PRO A 44 -26.40 3.95 2.22
CA PRO A 44 -27.15 2.94 2.96
C PRO A 44 -28.43 3.53 3.53
N ASP A 45 -29.51 2.73 3.53
CA ASP A 45 -30.80 3.10 4.11
C ASP A 45 -30.77 3.00 5.65
N VAL A 46 -30.04 3.92 6.28
CA VAL A 46 -29.93 4.05 7.73
C VAL A 46 -29.87 5.52 8.12
N LYS A 47 -30.21 5.82 9.36
CA LYS A 47 -30.07 7.17 9.93
C LYS A 47 -28.59 7.60 9.87
N HIS A 48 -28.33 8.75 9.24
CA HIS A 48 -26.98 9.28 8.98
C HIS A 48 -26.12 8.47 7.99
N GLY A 49 -26.75 7.62 7.17
CA GLY A 49 -26.07 6.91 6.09
C GLY A 49 -25.76 7.83 4.91
N HIS A 50 -24.50 7.84 4.46
CA HIS A 50 -24.12 8.53 3.22
C HIS A 50 -23.19 7.66 2.37
N GLY A 51 -23.15 7.94 1.07
CA GLY A 51 -22.14 7.36 0.19
C GLY A 51 -20.73 7.80 0.60
N ILE A 52 -19.71 7.06 0.17
CA ILE A 52 -18.32 7.18 0.65
C ILE A 52 -17.81 8.63 0.62
N PHE A 53 -17.87 9.28 -0.55
CA PHE A 53 -17.40 10.65 -0.73
C PHE A 53 -18.35 11.71 -0.17
N ASN A 54 -19.65 11.39 -0.06
CA ASN A 54 -20.62 12.29 0.57
C ASN A 54 -20.37 12.37 2.09
N GLN A 55 -20.11 11.22 2.73
CA GLN A 55 -19.67 11.17 4.13
C GLN A 55 -18.38 11.96 4.33
N ALA A 56 -17.43 11.83 3.39
CA ALA A 56 -16.17 12.57 3.42
C ALA A 56 -16.35 14.09 3.36
N ASN A 57 -17.28 14.57 2.54
CA ASN A 57 -17.56 16.00 2.41
C ASN A 57 -18.41 16.54 3.57
N HIS A 58 -19.21 15.69 4.22
CA HIS A 58 -19.97 16.06 5.41
C HIS A 58 -19.06 16.21 6.64
N HIS A 59 -18.03 15.36 6.76
CA HIS A 59 -17.09 15.36 7.89
C HIS A 59 -15.73 15.91 7.48
N ILE A 60 -15.67 17.24 7.31
CA ILE A 60 -14.41 17.92 7.03
C ILE A 60 -13.55 17.96 8.29
N THR A 61 -12.29 17.56 8.16
CA THR A 61 -11.28 17.50 9.21
C THR A 61 -9.92 18.00 8.67
N PRO A 62 -8.92 18.22 9.54
CA PRO A 62 -7.55 18.55 9.11
C PRO A 62 -6.91 17.50 8.17
N PHE A 63 -7.40 16.27 8.20
CA PHE A 63 -6.89 15.16 7.38
C PHE A 63 -7.80 14.84 6.19
N SER A 64 -8.85 15.63 5.94
CA SER A 64 -9.69 15.46 4.76
C SER A 64 -8.88 15.62 3.48
N GLN A 65 -9.10 14.69 2.56
CA GLN A 65 -8.48 14.65 1.24
C GLN A 65 -9.46 15.11 0.15
N SER A 66 -8.92 15.50 -1.00
CA SER A 66 -9.72 15.79 -2.19
C SER A 66 -10.38 14.50 -2.65
N THR A 67 -11.72 14.48 -2.71
CA THR A 67 -12.47 13.29 -3.13
C THR A 67 -12.14 12.90 -4.57
N THR A 68 -11.87 13.88 -5.45
CA THR A 68 -11.45 13.64 -6.84
C THR A 68 -10.08 12.97 -6.90
N VAL A 69 -9.08 13.50 -6.21
CA VAL A 69 -7.71 12.92 -6.21
C VAL A 69 -7.74 11.54 -5.57
N THR A 70 -8.46 11.39 -4.46
CA THR A 70 -8.62 10.12 -3.76
C THR A 70 -9.34 9.08 -4.63
N GLY A 71 -10.35 9.49 -5.40
CA GLY A 71 -11.03 8.62 -6.36
C GLY A 71 -10.11 8.16 -7.49
N ILE A 72 -9.30 9.06 -8.06
CA ILE A 72 -8.29 8.71 -9.08
C ILE A 72 -7.28 7.72 -8.51
N TYR A 73 -6.78 7.97 -7.29
CA TYR A 73 -5.87 7.06 -6.61
C TYR A 73 -6.44 5.65 -6.51
N TRP A 74 -7.69 5.52 -6.05
CA TRP A 74 -8.36 4.24 -5.93
C TRP A 74 -8.58 3.55 -7.27
N ILE A 75 -8.93 4.28 -8.33
CA ILE A 75 -9.05 3.71 -9.69
C ILE A 75 -7.70 3.14 -10.13
N LEU A 76 -6.61 3.91 -10.01
CA LEU A 76 -5.27 3.46 -10.37
C LEU A 76 -4.83 2.25 -9.55
N LEU A 77 -5.10 2.26 -8.23
CA LEU A 77 -4.80 1.15 -7.34
C LEU A 77 -5.57 -0.12 -7.73
N LEU A 78 -6.89 -0.03 -7.95
CA LEU A 78 -7.70 -1.18 -8.33
C LEU A 78 -7.31 -1.75 -9.70
N ILE A 79 -6.96 -0.91 -10.68
CA ILE A 79 -6.42 -1.35 -11.96
C ILE A 79 -5.06 -2.04 -11.76
N SER A 80 -4.17 -1.48 -10.95
CA SER A 80 -2.88 -2.11 -10.65
C SER A 80 -3.06 -3.49 -10.00
N GLN A 81 -4.10 -3.69 -9.21
CA GLN A 81 -4.43 -4.97 -8.58
C GLN A 81 -4.89 -6.04 -9.55
N LEU A 82 -5.40 -5.68 -10.73
CA LEU A 82 -5.63 -6.67 -11.81
C LEU A 82 -4.31 -7.29 -12.25
N SER A 83 -3.21 -6.52 -12.26
CA SER A 83 -1.89 -7.09 -12.54
C SER A 83 -1.51 -8.13 -11.47
N TYR A 84 -1.71 -7.84 -10.19
CA TYR A 84 -1.48 -8.82 -9.11
C TYR A 84 -2.26 -10.10 -9.30
N VAL A 85 -3.56 -9.98 -9.59
CA VAL A 85 -4.44 -11.13 -9.87
C VAL A 85 -3.88 -11.96 -11.03
N TYR A 86 -3.44 -11.31 -12.10
CA TYR A 86 -2.84 -11.97 -13.26
C TYR A 86 -1.55 -12.75 -12.90
N HIS A 87 -0.69 -12.20 -12.03
CA HIS A 87 0.58 -12.84 -11.66
C HIS A 87 0.38 -14.18 -10.89
N LEU A 88 -0.79 -14.44 -10.29
CA LEU A 88 -1.12 -15.75 -9.71
C LEU A 88 -1.30 -16.86 -10.77
N PHE A 89 -1.56 -16.49 -12.01
CA PHE A 89 -1.74 -17.38 -13.15
C PHE A 89 -0.54 -17.37 -14.10
N HIS A 90 0.57 -16.74 -13.70
CA HIS A 90 1.78 -16.69 -14.51
C HIS A 90 2.38 -18.09 -14.73
N LYS A 91 3.09 -18.27 -15.85
CA LYS A 91 3.75 -19.56 -16.18
C LYS A 91 5.01 -19.81 -15.34
N ASP A 92 5.65 -18.74 -14.90
CA ASP A 92 6.85 -18.78 -14.07
C ASP A 92 6.50 -19.06 -12.59
N ALA A 93 7.00 -20.18 -12.07
CA ALA A 93 6.78 -20.63 -10.70
C ALA A 93 7.33 -19.65 -9.65
N SER A 94 8.41 -18.92 -9.96
CA SER A 94 9.00 -17.94 -9.05
C SER A 94 8.06 -16.75 -8.81
N ILE A 95 7.48 -16.23 -9.89
CA ILE A 95 6.49 -15.15 -9.86
C ILE A 95 5.23 -15.59 -9.13
N VAL A 96 4.73 -16.79 -9.43
CA VAL A 96 3.54 -17.34 -8.78
C VAL A 96 3.77 -17.51 -7.28
N THR A 97 4.92 -18.04 -6.87
CA THR A 97 5.28 -18.22 -5.45
C THR A 97 5.41 -16.89 -4.73
N ALA A 98 6.10 -15.92 -5.33
CA ALA A 98 6.23 -14.57 -4.78
C ALA A 98 4.86 -13.90 -4.58
N THR A 99 3.96 -14.07 -5.54
CA THR A 99 2.60 -13.53 -5.50
C THR A 99 1.74 -14.27 -4.45
N ALA A 100 1.81 -15.60 -4.41
CA ALA A 100 1.07 -16.42 -3.44
C ALA A 100 1.48 -16.13 -1.99
N ASN A 101 2.74 -15.80 -1.74
CA ASN A 101 3.23 -15.37 -0.42
C ASN A 101 2.50 -14.12 0.12
N VAL A 102 1.95 -13.27 -0.74
CA VAL A 102 1.19 -12.07 -0.35
C VAL A 102 -0.32 -12.35 -0.34
N GLY A 103 -0.77 -13.51 -0.84
CA GLY A 103 -2.18 -13.87 -1.02
C GLY A 103 -3.04 -13.66 0.21
N ALA A 104 -2.61 -14.17 1.37
CA ALA A 104 -3.36 -14.04 2.62
C ALA A 104 -3.48 -12.57 3.08
N HIS A 105 -2.38 -11.80 2.98
CA HIS A 105 -2.36 -10.38 3.32
C HIS A 105 -3.26 -9.57 2.38
N PHE A 106 -3.30 -9.91 1.09
CA PHE A 106 -4.14 -9.27 0.09
C PHE A 106 -5.64 -9.54 0.30
N ILE A 107 -6.00 -10.80 0.58
CA ILE A 107 -7.39 -11.17 0.88
C ILE A 107 -7.84 -10.43 2.15
N LEU A 108 -7.02 -10.46 3.20
CA LEU A 108 -7.35 -9.80 4.46
C LEU A 108 -7.43 -8.27 4.30
N ASN A 109 -6.57 -7.67 3.48
CA ASN A 109 -6.66 -6.27 3.08
C ASN A 109 -8.04 -5.92 2.50
N ASN A 110 -8.52 -6.73 1.56
CA ASN A 110 -9.79 -6.49 0.90
C ASN A 110 -10.98 -6.65 1.86
N LEU A 111 -10.91 -7.61 2.78
CA LEU A 111 -11.91 -7.78 3.83
C LEU A 111 -11.93 -6.58 4.80
N PHE A 112 -10.77 -6.04 5.14
CA PHE A 112 -10.70 -4.82 5.96
C PHE A 112 -11.24 -3.59 5.23
N ILE A 113 -10.92 -3.41 3.95
CA ILE A 113 -11.51 -2.32 3.14
C ILE A 113 -13.03 -2.49 3.05
N PHE A 114 -13.52 -3.70 2.81
CA PHE A 114 -14.95 -3.99 2.79
C PHE A 114 -15.62 -3.63 4.12
N ALA A 115 -15.08 -4.12 5.24
CA ALA A 115 -15.60 -3.82 6.58
C ALA A 115 -15.55 -2.31 6.89
N TRP A 116 -14.46 -1.64 6.52
CA TRP A 116 -14.31 -0.19 6.67
C TRP A 116 -15.38 0.57 5.88
N ILE A 117 -15.61 0.24 4.60
CA ILE A 117 -16.65 0.88 3.77
C ILE A 117 -18.02 0.75 4.44
N LEU A 118 -18.37 -0.46 4.94
CA LEU A 118 -19.66 -0.69 5.58
C LEU A 118 -19.86 0.14 6.84
N LEU A 119 -18.83 0.28 7.66
CA LEU A 119 -18.87 1.06 8.90
C LEU A 119 -18.85 2.56 8.62
N TRP A 120 -17.97 3.01 7.73
CA TRP A 120 -17.81 4.41 7.33
C TRP A 120 -19.10 5.01 6.77
N THR A 121 -19.72 4.32 5.82
CA THR A 121 -20.95 4.77 5.15
C THR A 121 -22.16 4.81 6.07
N ARG A 122 -22.08 4.15 7.23
CA ARG A 122 -23.12 4.13 8.28
C ARG A 122 -22.78 5.02 9.47
N GLY A 123 -21.70 5.79 9.41
CA GLY A 123 -21.29 6.71 10.48
C GLY A 123 -20.69 6.05 11.72
N HIS A 124 -20.30 4.77 11.66
CA HIS A 124 -19.67 4.06 12.78
C HIS A 124 -18.16 4.32 12.86
N PHE A 125 -17.77 5.58 13.08
CA PHE A 125 -16.37 6.02 12.93
C PHE A 125 -15.37 5.39 13.90
N TRP A 126 -15.78 5.11 15.14
CA TRP A 126 -14.92 4.40 16.09
C TRP A 126 -14.74 2.92 15.71
N GLY A 127 -15.80 2.27 15.22
CA GLY A 127 -15.70 0.90 14.72
C GLY A 127 -14.81 0.81 13.49
N SER A 128 -14.96 1.74 12.55
CA SER A 128 -14.09 1.82 11.36
C SER A 128 -12.64 2.12 11.72
N GLU A 129 -12.37 2.89 12.79
CA GLU A 129 -11.02 3.16 13.27
C GLU A 129 -10.33 1.88 13.76
N ILE A 130 -11.03 1.07 14.55
CA ILE A 130 -10.50 -0.22 15.03
C ILE A 130 -10.14 -1.14 13.86
N ILE A 131 -10.99 -1.18 12.83
CA ILE A 131 -10.72 -1.93 11.60
C ILE A 131 -9.48 -1.38 10.89
N LEU A 132 -9.31 -0.06 10.79
CA LEU A 132 -8.14 0.55 10.17
C LEU A 132 -6.83 0.30 10.95
N ILE A 133 -6.88 0.24 12.29
CA ILE A 133 -5.73 -0.13 13.12
C ILE A 133 -5.31 -1.58 12.81
N ALA A 134 -6.26 -2.51 12.82
CA ALA A 134 -5.99 -3.91 12.47
C ALA A 134 -5.47 -4.04 11.03
N HIS A 135 -6.03 -3.23 10.13
CA HIS A 135 -5.60 -3.16 8.73
C HIS A 135 -4.16 -2.65 8.59
N LEU A 136 -3.78 -1.61 9.34
CA LEU A 136 -2.43 -1.06 9.34
C LEU A 136 -1.42 -2.10 9.85
N ILE A 137 -1.76 -2.86 10.89
CA ILE A 137 -0.92 -3.95 11.40
C ILE A 137 -0.71 -5.02 10.33
N ASN A 138 -1.77 -5.43 9.61
CA ASN A 138 -1.66 -6.37 8.49
C ASN A 138 -0.75 -5.83 7.38
N GLN A 139 -0.95 -4.56 6.98
CA GLN A 139 -0.17 -3.94 5.92
C GLN A 139 1.30 -3.73 6.30
N HIS A 140 1.55 -3.29 7.53
CA HIS A 140 2.91 -3.15 8.05
C HIS A 140 3.64 -4.50 8.11
N THR A 141 2.94 -5.54 8.57
CA THR A 141 3.48 -6.91 8.59
C THR A 141 3.79 -7.39 7.17
N ALA A 142 2.88 -7.19 6.22
CA ALA A 142 3.06 -7.58 4.83
C ALA A 142 4.26 -6.84 4.20
N TYR A 143 4.37 -5.54 4.42
CA TYR A 143 5.45 -4.68 3.93
C TYR A 143 6.82 -5.22 4.34
N TRP A 144 7.05 -5.43 5.64
CA TRP A 144 8.38 -5.81 6.14
C TRP A 144 8.73 -7.28 5.87
N ARG A 145 7.75 -8.17 5.80
CA ARG A 145 7.95 -9.60 5.48
C ARG A 145 8.19 -9.85 4.00
N HIS A 146 7.58 -9.05 3.12
CA HIS A 146 7.60 -9.26 1.67
C HIS A 146 8.20 -8.05 0.93
N ARG A 147 9.37 -7.58 1.37
CA ARG A 147 10.07 -6.42 0.77
C ARG A 147 10.58 -6.66 -0.66
N ALA A 148 10.91 -7.89 -0.99
CA ALA A 148 11.47 -8.25 -2.29
C ALA A 148 10.38 -8.86 -3.19
N LEU A 149 9.53 -8.01 -3.73
CA LEU A 149 8.47 -8.39 -4.66
C LEU A 149 8.69 -7.72 -6.03
N PRO A 150 8.22 -8.34 -7.12
CA PRO A 150 8.16 -7.66 -8.42
C PRO A 150 7.42 -6.32 -8.29
N PRO A 151 7.88 -5.23 -8.94
CA PRO A 151 7.34 -3.88 -8.73
C PRO A 151 5.82 -3.78 -8.87
N LEU A 152 5.22 -4.47 -9.84
CA LEU A 152 3.77 -4.46 -10.05
C LEU A 152 3.00 -5.16 -8.92
N VAL A 153 3.52 -6.29 -8.42
CA VAL A 153 2.97 -7.01 -7.26
C VAL A 153 3.11 -6.16 -6.00
N HIS A 154 4.26 -5.51 -5.83
CA HIS A 154 4.53 -4.63 -4.70
C HIS A 154 3.61 -3.40 -4.68
N LEU A 155 3.51 -2.68 -5.79
CA LEU A 155 2.64 -1.50 -5.91
C LEU A 155 1.20 -1.82 -5.54
N SER A 156 0.68 -2.92 -6.09
CA SER A 156 -0.74 -3.27 -6.03
C SER A 156 -1.17 -3.91 -4.70
N ALA A 157 -0.32 -4.74 -4.11
CA ALA A 157 -0.65 -5.51 -2.91
C ALA A 157 -0.05 -4.94 -1.61
N ILE A 158 1.02 -4.14 -1.70
CA ILE A 158 1.78 -3.65 -0.53
C ILE A 158 1.82 -2.12 -0.49
N ALA A 159 2.55 -1.47 -1.41
CA ALA A 159 2.84 -0.02 -1.34
C ALA A 159 1.56 0.83 -1.40
N GLY A 160 0.70 0.60 -2.41
CA GLY A 160 -0.54 1.34 -2.56
C GLY A 160 -1.53 1.12 -1.40
N PRO A 161 -1.82 -0.14 -1.02
CA PRO A 161 -2.70 -0.40 0.11
C PRO A 161 -2.17 0.17 1.44
N PHE A 162 -0.87 0.03 1.72
CA PHE A 162 -0.24 0.59 2.92
C PHE A 162 -0.38 2.12 2.98
N ALA A 163 -0.09 2.82 1.87
CA ALA A 163 -0.23 4.28 1.78
C ALA A 163 -1.66 4.73 2.06
N TRP A 164 -2.65 4.05 1.47
CA TRP A 164 -4.06 4.34 1.75
C TRP A 164 -4.41 4.11 3.22
N THR A 165 -4.09 2.93 3.77
CA THR A 165 -4.47 2.58 5.14
C THR A 165 -3.88 3.56 6.15
N LEU A 166 -2.64 4.02 5.94
CA LEU A 166 -2.02 5.04 6.78
C LEU A 166 -2.80 6.36 6.73
N MET A 167 -3.14 6.85 5.53
CA MET A 167 -3.90 8.09 5.39
C MET A 167 -5.32 7.97 5.94
N ALA A 168 -5.98 6.84 5.67
CA ALA A 168 -7.34 6.56 6.12
C ALA A 168 -7.44 6.48 7.64
N LEU A 169 -6.43 5.92 8.32
CA LEU A 169 -6.39 5.88 9.79
C LEU A 169 -6.47 7.28 10.40
N PHE A 170 -5.59 8.19 10.00
CA PHE A 170 -5.61 9.55 10.54
C PHE A 170 -6.86 10.33 10.13
N TRP A 171 -7.34 10.11 8.91
CA TRP A 171 -8.55 10.76 8.43
C TRP A 171 -9.80 10.30 9.18
N ASN A 172 -10.01 9.00 9.32
CA ASN A 172 -11.14 8.43 10.02
C ASN A 172 -11.08 8.75 11.53
N GLY A 173 -9.91 8.63 12.16
CA GLY A 173 -9.72 8.96 13.57
C GLY A 173 -10.08 10.42 13.86
N ALA A 174 -9.69 11.35 12.99
CA ALA A 174 -10.06 12.76 13.11
C ALA A 174 -11.58 12.99 13.02
N VAL A 175 -12.30 12.19 12.21
CA VAL A 175 -13.76 12.22 12.19
C VAL A 175 -14.33 11.64 13.47
N ALA A 176 -13.81 10.51 13.96
CA ALA A 176 -14.29 9.82 15.16
C ALA A 176 -14.18 10.67 16.43
N VAL A 177 -13.15 11.52 16.53
CA VAL A 177 -12.95 12.44 17.68
C VAL A 177 -13.53 13.84 17.46
N HIS A 178 -14.23 14.07 16.34
CA HIS A 178 -14.81 15.38 15.99
C HIS A 178 -13.77 16.53 16.04
N SER A 179 -12.68 16.40 15.29
CA SER A 179 -11.49 17.27 15.36
C SER A 179 -11.65 18.72 14.85
N ASN A 180 -12.82 19.35 15.04
CA ASN A 180 -13.15 20.67 14.50
C ASN A 180 -12.75 21.85 15.42
N SER A 181 -12.42 21.57 16.68
CA SER A 181 -12.00 22.58 17.67
C SER A 181 -10.56 23.05 17.46
N LEU A 182 -10.22 24.24 17.97
CA LEU A 182 -8.88 24.81 17.85
C LEU A 182 -7.78 23.92 18.47
N PRO A 183 -7.95 23.34 19.69
CA PRO A 183 -6.99 22.40 20.24
C PRO A 183 -6.78 21.15 19.36
N ALA A 184 -7.87 20.58 18.83
CA ALA A 184 -7.78 19.41 17.95
C ALA A 184 -7.01 19.72 16.65
N ARG A 185 -7.11 20.94 16.13
CA ARG A 185 -6.35 21.39 14.96
C ARG A 185 -4.85 21.54 15.26
N ILE A 186 -4.48 22.01 16.46
CA ILE A 186 -3.08 22.06 16.89
C ILE A 186 -2.50 20.64 16.96
N VAL A 187 -3.25 19.70 17.55
CA VAL A 187 -2.85 18.29 17.60
C VAL A 187 -2.72 17.70 16.20
N ALA A 188 -3.63 18.03 15.28
CA ALA A 188 -3.56 17.55 13.90
C ALA A 188 -2.33 18.06 13.14
N ASN A 189 -1.93 19.32 13.38
CA ASN A 189 -0.68 19.88 12.83
C ASN A 189 0.57 19.14 13.33
N VAL A 190 0.53 18.49 14.49
CA VAL A 190 1.62 17.62 14.98
C VAL A 190 1.50 16.23 14.34
N PHE A 191 0.29 15.67 14.28
CA PHE A 191 0.05 14.31 13.80
C PHE A 191 0.33 14.15 12.31
N ILE A 192 0.21 15.19 11.49
CA ILE A 192 0.62 15.13 10.08
C ILE A 192 2.12 14.79 9.93
N TRP A 193 2.96 15.23 10.87
CA TRP A 193 4.38 14.88 10.88
C TRP A 193 4.64 13.44 11.34
N VAL A 194 3.72 12.83 12.09
CA VAL A 194 3.79 11.40 12.42
C VAL A 194 3.58 10.57 11.15
N ILE A 195 2.61 10.94 10.31
CA ILE A 195 2.41 10.32 8.99
C ILE A 195 3.69 10.47 8.15
N PHE A 196 4.27 11.67 8.13
CA PHE A 196 5.54 11.92 7.43
C PHE A 196 6.65 11.02 7.93
N PHE A 197 6.90 10.97 9.23
CA PHE A 197 7.97 10.17 9.82
C PHE A 197 7.81 8.67 9.50
N ILE A 198 6.59 8.14 9.62
CA ILE A 198 6.29 6.75 9.26
C ILE A 198 6.57 6.53 7.77
N GLY A 199 6.03 7.38 6.89
CA GLY A 199 6.21 7.27 5.45
C GLY A 199 7.67 7.36 5.02
N ALA A 200 8.38 8.40 5.48
CA ALA A 200 9.80 8.63 5.18
C ALA A 200 10.66 7.47 5.66
N THR A 201 10.39 6.91 6.84
CA THR A 201 11.10 5.71 7.34
C THR A 201 10.91 4.53 6.38
N HIS A 202 9.70 4.27 5.92
CA HIS A 202 9.44 3.14 5.01
C HIS A 202 10.09 3.37 3.64
N ILE A 203 10.01 4.59 3.10
CA ILE A 203 10.62 4.97 1.81
C ILE A 203 12.14 4.85 1.88
N THR A 204 12.77 5.45 2.89
CA THR A 204 14.24 5.52 3.01
C THR A 204 14.86 4.21 3.47
N VAL A 205 14.30 3.54 4.50
CA VAL A 205 14.84 2.25 4.97
C VAL A 205 14.48 1.12 4.00
N GLY A 206 13.29 1.17 3.41
CA GLY A 206 12.82 0.19 2.44
C GLY A 206 13.35 0.41 1.03
N GLN A 207 13.94 1.57 0.74
CA GLN A 207 14.33 1.98 -0.62
C GLN A 207 13.15 1.89 -1.60
N ASP A 208 11.99 2.34 -1.14
CA ASP A 208 10.70 2.11 -1.80
C ASP A 208 10.15 3.39 -2.42
N ASP A 209 10.50 3.59 -3.69
CA ASP A 209 10.01 4.70 -4.51
C ASP A 209 8.52 4.59 -4.81
N LEU A 210 7.98 3.38 -4.96
CA LEU A 210 6.56 3.15 -5.24
C LEU A 210 5.68 3.59 -4.08
N LEU A 211 6.05 3.24 -2.85
CA LEU A 211 5.35 3.74 -1.67
C LEU A 211 5.41 5.27 -1.59
N GLY A 212 6.58 5.87 -1.87
CA GLY A 212 6.71 7.32 -1.84
C GLY A 212 5.88 8.03 -2.92
N TYR A 213 5.73 7.45 -4.12
CA TYR A 213 4.82 7.97 -5.14
C TYR A 213 3.35 7.90 -4.67
N CYS A 214 2.94 6.77 -4.06
CA CYS A 214 1.59 6.62 -3.52
C CYS A 214 1.29 7.64 -2.40
N LEU A 215 2.20 7.78 -1.43
CA LEU A 215 2.05 8.74 -0.33
C LEU A 215 2.08 10.18 -0.84
N SER A 216 2.99 10.52 -1.75
CA SER A 216 3.05 11.82 -2.41
C SER A 216 1.69 12.15 -3.06
N PHE A 217 1.15 11.25 -3.87
CA PHE A 217 -0.14 11.45 -4.54
C PHE A 217 -1.30 11.70 -3.56
N LEU A 218 -1.36 10.93 -2.46
CA LEU A 218 -2.38 11.12 -1.42
C LEU A 218 -2.19 12.42 -0.61
N PHE A 219 -0.95 12.84 -0.36
CA PHE A 219 -0.63 14.11 0.29
C PHE A 219 -0.95 15.31 -0.60
N LEU A 220 -0.78 15.20 -1.93
CA LEU A 220 -1.29 16.19 -2.87
C LEU A 220 -2.82 16.33 -2.73
N GLY A 221 -3.52 15.20 -2.62
CA GLY A 221 -4.96 15.17 -2.37
C GLY A 221 -5.35 15.88 -1.06
N LEU A 222 -4.59 15.66 0.02
CA LEU A 222 -4.78 16.34 1.30
C LEU A 222 -4.51 17.85 1.16
N ALA A 223 -3.37 18.23 0.59
CA ALA A 223 -2.97 19.62 0.42
C ALA A 223 -4.03 20.42 -0.34
N LEU A 224 -4.50 19.90 -1.48
CA LEU A 224 -5.52 20.56 -2.30
C LEU A 224 -6.84 20.75 -1.55
N LYS A 225 -7.28 19.76 -0.77
CA LYS A 225 -8.50 19.89 0.04
C LYS A 225 -8.32 20.92 1.15
N GLN A 226 -7.19 20.90 1.85
CA GLN A 226 -6.95 21.84 2.95
C GLN A 226 -6.80 23.29 2.44
N VAL A 227 -6.23 23.51 1.25
CA VAL A 227 -6.27 24.81 0.56
C VAL A 227 -7.70 25.23 0.25
N ALA A 228 -8.53 24.34 -0.28
CA ALA A 228 -9.90 24.67 -0.69
C ALA A 228 -10.79 25.03 0.50
N VAL A 229 -10.67 24.30 1.62
CA VAL A 229 -11.50 24.52 2.81
C VAL A 229 -10.96 25.70 3.66
N LYS A 230 -9.71 26.15 3.46
CA LYS A 230 -9.02 27.26 4.17
C LYS A 230 -9.20 27.25 5.70
N THR A 231 -9.49 26.08 6.25
CA THR A 231 -9.99 25.99 7.63
C THR A 231 -8.84 26.01 8.64
N ILE A 232 -7.63 25.59 8.24
CA ILE A 232 -6.49 25.46 9.14
C ILE A 232 -5.25 26.04 8.47
N ALA A 233 -4.75 27.14 9.02
CA ALA A 233 -3.78 28.00 8.34
C ALA A 233 -2.45 27.31 7.98
N LEU A 234 -2.02 26.28 8.72
CA LEU A 234 -0.73 25.61 8.49
C LEU A 234 -0.83 24.20 7.86
N GLN A 235 -1.99 23.53 7.98
CA GLN A 235 -2.14 22.14 7.56
C GLN A 235 -1.86 21.95 6.07
N TRP A 236 -2.31 22.89 5.23
CA TRP A 236 -2.06 22.82 3.78
C TRP A 236 -0.59 23.03 3.41
N ILE A 237 0.13 23.90 4.15
CA ILE A 237 1.58 24.13 3.95
C ILE A 237 2.33 22.85 4.27
N PHE A 238 2.07 22.26 5.44
CA PHE A 238 2.70 21.01 5.85
C PHE A 238 2.41 19.88 4.87
N ALA A 239 1.17 19.79 4.39
CA ALA A 239 0.80 18.80 3.39
C ALA A 239 1.57 18.96 2.07
N PHE A 240 1.76 20.18 1.56
CA PHE A 240 2.57 20.42 0.36
C PHE A 240 4.05 20.12 0.57
N VAL A 241 4.61 20.49 1.72
CA VAL A 241 6.00 20.19 2.06
C VAL A 241 6.21 18.68 2.08
N ILE A 242 5.34 17.93 2.77
CA ILE A 242 5.43 16.47 2.84
C ILE A 242 5.24 15.83 1.47
N PHE A 243 4.26 16.30 0.67
CA PHE A 243 4.08 15.89 -0.72
C PHE A 243 5.37 16.03 -1.54
N ALA A 244 6.01 17.20 -1.46
CA ALA A 244 7.22 17.52 -2.21
C ALA A 244 8.42 16.68 -1.76
N VAL A 245 8.58 16.46 -0.45
CA VAL A 245 9.65 15.62 0.09
C VAL A 245 9.48 14.18 -0.35
N PHE A 246 8.29 13.58 -0.20
CA PHE A 246 8.04 12.22 -0.68
C PHE A 246 8.26 12.08 -2.19
N LEU A 247 7.87 13.08 -2.99
CA LEU A 247 8.12 13.06 -4.42
C LEU A 247 9.62 13.11 -4.73
N ALA A 248 10.36 13.99 -4.06
CA ALA A 248 11.80 14.13 -4.25
C ALA A 248 12.57 12.87 -3.83
N GLU A 249 12.23 12.27 -2.69
CA GLU A 249 12.80 11.00 -2.23
C GLU A 249 12.53 9.85 -3.22
N SER A 250 11.29 9.73 -3.70
CA SER A 250 10.94 8.73 -4.72
C SER A 250 11.72 8.93 -6.01
N LEU A 251 11.77 10.16 -6.55
CA LEU A 251 12.52 10.47 -7.77
C LEU A 251 14.02 10.17 -7.60
N TYR A 252 14.57 10.48 -6.42
CA TYR A 252 15.96 10.17 -6.08
C TYR A 252 16.21 8.66 -6.14
N ILE A 253 15.39 7.86 -5.44
CA ILE A 253 15.50 6.40 -5.39
C ILE A 253 15.28 5.77 -6.77
N THR A 254 14.28 6.23 -7.53
CA THR A 254 14.08 5.77 -8.92
C THR A 254 15.30 6.08 -9.78
N GLY A 255 15.90 7.27 -9.62
CA GLY A 255 17.09 7.69 -10.35
C GLY A 255 18.34 6.84 -10.02
N THR A 256 18.57 6.50 -8.74
CA THR A 256 19.69 5.63 -8.35
C THR A 256 19.49 4.21 -8.89
N LYS A 257 18.26 3.67 -8.80
CA LYS A 257 17.90 2.36 -9.38
C LYS A 257 18.14 2.31 -10.90
N TYR A 258 17.67 3.32 -11.63
CA TYR A 258 17.83 3.38 -13.09
C TYR A 258 19.29 3.50 -13.53
N THR A 259 20.12 4.20 -12.75
CA THR A 259 21.55 4.40 -13.04
C THR A 259 22.45 3.26 -12.53
N GLY A 260 21.88 2.20 -11.93
CA GLY A 260 22.64 1.08 -11.37
C GLY A 260 23.55 1.51 -10.20
N ARG A 261 23.11 2.49 -9.43
CA ARG A 261 23.84 3.05 -8.29
C ARG A 261 23.11 2.77 -6.98
N ASP A 262 23.86 2.68 -5.90
CA ASP A 262 23.28 2.72 -4.56
C ASP A 262 22.84 4.15 -4.19
N VAL A 263 22.26 4.31 -3.00
CA VAL A 263 21.83 5.61 -2.47
C VAL A 263 22.97 6.58 -2.17
N LEU A 264 24.22 6.14 -2.21
CA LEU A 264 25.40 6.98 -2.07
C LEU A 264 26.04 7.26 -3.44
N PHE A 265 25.30 7.03 -4.53
CA PHE A 265 25.76 7.13 -5.92
C PHE A 265 26.96 6.23 -6.28
N ARG A 266 27.27 5.23 -5.46
CA ARG A 266 28.28 4.24 -5.77
C ARG A 266 27.70 3.27 -6.78
N ARG A 267 28.46 2.96 -7.84
CA ARG A 267 28.04 1.94 -8.82
C ARG A 267 27.89 0.61 -8.09
N LEU A 268 26.73 -0.03 -8.21
CA LEU A 268 26.51 -1.38 -7.75
C LEU A 268 27.32 -2.30 -8.68
N THR A 269 28.54 -2.65 -8.27
CA THR A 269 29.26 -3.75 -8.90
C THR A 269 28.45 -5.00 -8.58
N HIS A 270 27.67 -5.49 -9.54
CA HIS A 270 27.28 -6.90 -9.52
C HIS A 270 28.59 -7.69 -9.41
N PRO A 271 28.75 -8.59 -8.42
CA PRO A 271 29.90 -9.48 -8.44
C PRO A 271 29.84 -10.21 -9.79
N GLU A 272 30.78 -9.90 -10.67
CA GLU A 272 31.01 -10.69 -11.87
C GLU A 272 31.23 -12.13 -11.40
N THR A 273 30.27 -13.01 -11.67
CA THR A 273 30.45 -14.45 -11.76
C THR A 273 31.49 -15.04 -10.79
N ALA A 274 31.21 -15.03 -9.48
CA ALA A 274 31.95 -15.88 -8.53
C ALA A 274 31.78 -17.39 -8.84
N ASP A 275 30.83 -17.75 -9.71
CA ASP A 275 30.61 -19.10 -10.21
C ASP A 275 31.51 -19.50 -11.39
N ARG A 276 32.26 -18.58 -12.03
CA ARG A 276 33.24 -18.97 -13.05
C ARG A 276 34.44 -19.74 -12.47
N GLU A 277 34.70 -19.60 -11.17
CA GLU A 277 35.76 -20.35 -10.48
C GLU A 277 35.27 -21.69 -9.90
N ARG A 278 33.98 -22.05 -10.10
CA ARG A 278 33.38 -23.30 -9.61
C ARG A 278 32.89 -24.23 -10.72
N GLU A 279 33.36 -24.07 -11.95
CA GLU A 279 33.20 -25.13 -12.95
C GLU A 279 34.24 -26.22 -12.68
N PRO A 280 33.83 -27.47 -12.39
CA PRO A 280 34.77 -28.58 -12.30
C PRO A 280 35.30 -28.86 -13.71
N LEU A 281 36.62 -28.72 -13.89
CA LEU A 281 37.35 -29.09 -15.11
C LEU A 281 37.21 -30.59 -15.39
N LEU A 282 36.11 -30.99 -16.04
CA LEU A 282 35.81 -32.39 -16.38
C LEU A 282 36.20 -32.79 -17.81
N ASN A 283 36.89 -31.92 -18.56
CA ASN A 283 37.18 -32.17 -19.98
C ASN A 283 38.67 -32.35 -20.35
N GLU A 284 39.60 -32.45 -19.39
CA GLU A 284 41.03 -32.66 -19.72
C GLU A 284 41.53 -34.11 -19.54
N GLN A 285 40.64 -35.09 -19.32
CA GLN A 285 41.07 -36.49 -19.08
C GLN A 285 40.41 -37.53 -20.01
N SER A 286 40.20 -37.18 -21.28
CA SER A 286 39.76 -38.14 -22.31
C SER A 286 40.61 -38.06 -23.59
N GLY A 287 41.93 -37.96 -23.46
CA GLY A 287 42.82 -37.81 -24.61
C GLY A 287 44.29 -38.13 -24.35
N ALA A 288 44.60 -39.22 -23.65
CA ALA A 288 45.97 -39.75 -23.58
C ALA A 288 45.97 -41.25 -23.24
N ALA A 289 45.52 -42.06 -24.19
CA ALA A 289 45.88 -43.47 -24.28
C ALA A 289 45.86 -43.87 -25.77
N ALA A 290 47.02 -43.73 -26.39
CA ALA A 290 47.40 -44.41 -27.63
C ALA A 290 48.61 -45.29 -27.29
#